data_AF-A0A934BEL3-F1
#
_entry.id   AF-A0A934BEL3-F1
#
_cell.length_a   1.000
_cell.length_b   1.000
_cell.length_c   1.000
_cell.angle_alpha   90.00
_cell.angle_beta   90.00
_cell.angle_gamma   90.00
#
_symmetry.space_group_name_H-M   'P 1'
#
loop_
_entity.id
_entity.type
_entity.pdbx_description
1 polymer ?
#
loop_
_entity_poly.entity_id
_entity_poly.type
_entity_poly.pdbx_seq_one_letter_code
_entity_poly.pdbx_strand_id
1 'polypeptide(L)'
;MHLLEIIFGIVMSVMGLISLGYTLNAKRKFPEGSELKDITARLVVVISFLTCFSFWHVIREIFELKEKIGPVIEYPEYFFITIAFVTILITAKDIYKTAHKYGIAE
;
A
#
# COMPACT_ATOMS: atom_id res chain seq x y z
N MET A 1 5.55 -13.37 -21.52
CA MET A 1 5.88 -12.36 -20.50
C MET A 1 4.70 -12.14 -19.55
N HIS A 2 3.49 -11.89 -20.06
CA HIS A 2 2.26 -11.69 -19.29
C HIS A 2 1.95 -12.71 -18.19
N LEU A 3 2.19 -14.02 -18.41
CA LEU A 3 1.86 -15.03 -17.39
C LEU A 3 2.62 -14.82 -16.06
N LEU A 4 3.88 -14.41 -16.13
CA LEU A 4 4.72 -14.19 -14.95
C LEU A 4 4.29 -12.91 -14.21
N GLU A 5 3.94 -11.87 -14.95
CA GLU A 5 3.39 -10.61 -14.41
C GLU A 5 2.04 -10.84 -13.70
N ILE A 6 1.16 -11.65 -14.29
CA ILE A 6 -0.12 -12.03 -13.68
C ILE A 6 0.11 -12.83 -12.39
N ILE A 7 1.01 -13.82 -12.39
CA ILE A 7 1.34 -14.60 -11.19
C ILE A 7 1.85 -13.69 -10.08
N PHE A 8 2.81 -12.81 -10.38
CA PHE A 8 3.33 -11.88 -9.38
C PHE A 8 2.26 -10.90 -8.90
N GLY A 9 1.40 -10.40 -9.79
CA GLY A 9 0.28 -9.54 -9.43
C GLY A 9 -0.72 -10.22 -8.48
N ILE A 10 -1.05 -11.49 -8.72
CA ILE A 10 -1.92 -12.28 -7.83
C ILE A 10 -1.25 -12.50 -6.48
N VAL A 11 0.03 -12.91 -6.46
CA VAL A 11 0.78 -13.10 -5.21
C VAL A 11 0.85 -11.80 -4.41
N MET A 12 1.18 -10.68 -5.06
CA MET A 12 1.19 -9.36 -4.42
C MET A 12 -0.18 -8.97 -3.86
N SER A 13 -1.26 -9.26 -4.60
CA SER A 13 -2.63 -8.98 -4.15
C SER A 13 -2.99 -9.78 -2.88
N VAL A 14 -2.65 -11.08 -2.86
CA VAL A 14 -2.86 -11.94 -1.67
C VAL A 14 -2.03 -11.45 -0.49
N MET A 15 -0.76 -11.16 -0.70
CA MET A 15 0.13 -10.63 0.34
C MET A 15 -0.35 -9.27 0.84
N GLY A 16 -0.89 -8.42 -0.02
CA GLY A 16 -1.51 -7.14 0.33
C GLY A 16 -2.71 -7.32 1.27
N LEU A 17 -3.63 -8.24 0.94
CA LEU A 17 -4.77 -8.56 1.80
C LEU A 17 -4.35 -9.14 3.16
N ILE A 18 -3.38 -10.06 3.19
CA ILE A 18 -2.84 -10.62 4.44
C ILE A 18 -2.22 -9.51 5.28
N SER A 19 -1.38 -8.66 4.68
CA SER A 19 -0.74 -7.53 5.36
C SER A 19 -1.76 -6.54 5.91
N LEU A 20 -2.85 -6.29 5.18
CA LEU A 20 -3.94 -5.44 5.63
C LEU A 20 -4.62 -6.03 6.87
N GLY A 21 -4.89 -7.33 6.88
CA GLY A 21 -5.44 -8.04 8.02
C GLY A 21 -4.57 -7.93 9.27
N TYR A 22 -3.27 -8.17 9.15
CA TYR A 22 -2.32 -8.00 10.26
C TYR A 22 -2.25 -6.56 10.75
N THR A 23 -2.21 -5.58 9.84
CA THR A 23 -2.10 -4.17 10.19
C THR A 23 -3.37 -3.65 10.88
N LEU A 24 -4.55 -4.07 10.42
CA LEU A 24 -5.82 -3.77 11.08
C LEU A 24 -5.89 -4.37 12.49
N ASN A 25 -5.42 -5.62 12.64
CA ASN A 25 -5.34 -6.26 13.95
C ASN A 25 -4.33 -5.55 14.87
N ALA A 26 -3.18 -5.11 14.36
CA ALA A 26 -2.22 -4.31 15.12
C ALA A 26 -2.82 -2.96 15.56
N LYS A 27 -3.50 -2.25 14.64
CA LYS A 27 -4.18 -0.97 14.94
C LYS A 27 -5.16 -1.08 16.11
N ARG A 28 -5.93 -2.17 16.15
CA ARG A 28 -6.93 -2.43 17.22
C ARG A 28 -6.28 -2.65 18.60
N LYS A 29 -5.01 -3.06 18.66
CA LYS A 29 -4.28 -3.27 19.91
C LYS A 29 -3.70 -1.98 20.49
N PHE A 30 -3.55 -0.93 19.69
CA PHE A 30 -3.02 0.34 20.18
C PHE A 30 -4.12 1.18 20.86
N PRO A 31 -3.80 1.88 21.97
CA PRO A 31 -4.72 2.81 22.63
C PRO A 31 -5.23 3.90 21.70
N GLU A 32 -6.49 4.32 21.87
CA GLU A 32 -7.04 5.49 21.15
C GLU A 32 -6.20 6.75 21.43
N GLY A 33 -5.94 7.53 20.39
CA GLY A 33 -5.11 8.74 20.47
C GLY A 33 -3.59 8.50 20.61
N SER A 34 -3.13 7.25 20.58
CA SER A 34 -1.69 6.98 20.59
C SER A 34 -1.04 7.20 19.22
N GLU A 35 0.17 7.76 19.21
CA GLU A 35 0.97 7.98 17.98
C GLU A 35 1.13 6.69 17.16
N LEU A 36 1.33 5.55 17.83
CA LEU A 36 1.45 4.24 17.19
C LEU A 36 0.17 3.84 16.47
N LYS A 37 -1.01 4.17 17.00
CA LYS A 37 -2.28 3.92 16.33
C LYS A 37 -2.45 4.74 15.07
N ASP A 38 -2.04 6.01 15.10
CA ASP A 38 -2.11 6.92 13.94
C ASP A 38 -1.11 6.54 12.85
N ILE A 39 0.11 6.16 13.24
CA ILE A 39 1.10 5.57 12.33
C ILE A 39 0.53 4.31 11.68
N THR A 40 -0.01 3.39 12.49
CA THR A 40 -0.59 2.14 11.97
C THR A 40 -1.81 2.39 11.09
N ALA A 41 -2.65 3.38 11.41
CA ALA A 41 -3.80 3.75 10.58
C ALA A 41 -3.36 4.26 9.20
N ARG A 42 -2.27 5.00 9.09
CA ARG A 42 -1.70 5.41 7.80
C ARG A 42 -1.07 4.24 7.06
N LEU A 43 -0.44 3.30 7.75
CA LEU A 43 0.03 2.06 7.13
C LEU A 43 -1.12 1.24 6.53
N VAL A 44 -2.30 1.22 7.16
CA VAL A 44 -3.51 0.62 6.55
C VAL A 44 -3.81 1.29 5.21
N VAL A 45 -3.80 2.62 5.14
CA VAL A 45 -4.03 3.36 3.89
C VAL A 45 -2.99 2.98 2.83
N VAL A 46 -1.70 2.97 3.18
CA VAL A 46 -0.61 2.56 2.28
C VAL A 46 -0.88 1.17 1.70
N ILE A 47 -1.14 0.19 2.57
CA ILE A 47 -1.35 -1.20 2.15
C ILE A 47 -2.60 -1.31 1.28
N SER A 48 -3.69 -0.60 1.61
CA SER A 48 -4.89 -0.58 0.77
C SER A 48 -4.60 -0.06 -0.63
N PHE A 49 -3.88 1.05 -0.76
CA PHE A 49 -3.52 1.62 -2.06
C PHE A 49 -2.58 0.72 -2.87
N LEU A 50 -1.58 0.10 -2.25
CA LEU A 50 -0.70 -0.88 -2.91
C LEU A 50 -1.44 -2.16 -3.33
N THR A 51 -2.45 -2.55 -2.55
CA THR A 51 -3.32 -3.68 -2.89
C THR A 51 -4.22 -3.33 -4.08
N CYS A 52 -4.80 -2.12 -4.11
CA CYS A 52 -5.56 -1.61 -5.27
C CYS A 52 -4.69 -1.51 -6.54
N PHE A 53 -3.45 -1.04 -6.40
CA PHE A 53 -2.46 -1.06 -7.49
C PHE A 53 -2.28 -2.48 -8.03
N SER A 54 -2.04 -3.45 -7.16
CA SER A 54 -1.82 -4.85 -7.56
C SER A 54 -3.05 -5.44 -8.24
N PHE A 55 -4.26 -5.19 -7.71
CA PHE A 55 -5.49 -5.65 -8.33
C PHE A 55 -5.72 -5.04 -9.71
N TRP A 56 -5.52 -3.72 -9.84
CA TRP A 56 -5.68 -3.05 -11.12
C TRP A 56 -4.67 -3.57 -12.15
N HIS A 57 -3.42 -3.77 -11.74
CA HIS A 57 -2.38 -4.35 -12.58
C HIS A 57 -2.79 -5.73 -13.10
N VAL A 58 -3.26 -6.62 -12.22
CA VAL A 58 -3.75 -7.95 -12.60
C VAL A 58 -4.92 -7.86 -13.58
N ILE A 59 -5.89 -6.96 -13.33
CA ILE A 59 -7.04 -6.76 -14.24
C ILE A 59 -6.55 -6.28 -15.61
N ARG A 60 -5.65 -5.28 -15.66
CA ARG A 60 -5.10 -4.74 -16.90
C ARG A 60 -4.41 -5.81 -17.73
N GLU A 61 -3.62 -6.67 -17.11
CA GLU A 61 -2.90 -7.76 -17.77
C GLU A 61 -3.83 -8.90 -18.21
N ILE A 62 -4.75 -9.38 -17.35
CA ILE A 62 -5.67 -10.47 -17.70
C ILE A 62 -6.57 -10.12 -18.89
N PHE A 63 -7.01 -8.85 -18.95
CA PHE A 63 -7.92 -8.40 -20.01
C PHE A 63 -7.20 -7.75 -21.19
N GLU A 64 -5.86 -7.71 -21.20
CA GLU A 64 -5.06 -7.10 -22.27
C GLU A 64 -5.51 -5.65 -22.55
N LEU A 65 -5.85 -4.91 -21.49
CA LEU A 65 -6.51 -3.60 -21.65
C LEU A 65 -5.60 -2.56 -22.29
N LYS A 66 -4.29 -2.72 -22.16
CA LYS A 66 -3.30 -1.83 -22.78
C LYS A 66 -3.38 -1.89 -24.32
N GLU A 67 -3.62 -3.06 -24.88
CA GLU A 67 -3.76 -3.25 -26.33
C GLU A 67 -5.11 -2.75 -26.84
N LYS A 68 -6.16 -2.85 -26.02
CA LYS A 68 -7.53 -2.48 -26.39
C LYS A 68 -7.83 -0.98 -26.24
N ILE A 69 -7.31 -0.36 -25.18
CA ILE A 69 -7.68 1.00 -24.74
C ILE A 69 -6.48 1.95 -24.86
N GLY A 70 -5.27 1.41 -25.05
CA GLY A 70 -4.03 2.17 -25.10
C GLY A 70 -3.43 2.46 -23.72
N PRO A 71 -2.38 3.29 -23.66
CA PRO A 71 -1.57 3.49 -22.45
C PRO A 71 -2.30 4.22 -21.31
N VAL A 72 -3.41 4.89 -21.59
CA VAL A 72 -4.20 5.66 -20.60
C VAL A 72 -4.71 4.77 -19.46
N ILE A 73 -4.87 3.47 -19.71
CA ILE A 73 -5.32 2.49 -18.71
C ILE A 73 -4.32 2.28 -17.57
N GLU A 74 -3.09 2.81 -17.68
CA GLU A 74 -2.08 2.76 -16.63
C GLU A 74 -2.28 3.88 -15.58
N TYR A 75 -3.08 4.92 -15.85
CA TYR A 75 -3.27 6.04 -14.91
C TYR A 75 -3.76 5.66 -13.51
N PRO A 76 -4.68 4.69 -13.34
CA PRO A 76 -5.04 4.24 -12.00
C PRO A 76 -3.86 3.67 -11.22
N GLU A 77 -2.92 2.97 -11.86
CA GLU A 77 -1.69 2.48 -11.21
C GLU A 77 -0.86 3.65 -10.66
N TYR A 78 -0.62 4.66 -11.50
CA TYR A 78 0.12 5.86 -11.11
C TYR A 78 -0.58 6.63 -9.98
N PHE A 79 -1.91 6.72 -10.01
CA PHE A 79 -2.66 7.32 -8.93
C PHE A 79 -2.48 6.55 -7.61
N PHE A 80 -2.65 5.22 -7.64
CA PHE A 80 -2.56 4.42 -6.43
C PHE A 80 -1.16 4.44 -5.81
N ILE A 81 -0.11 4.29 -6.63
CA ILE A 81 1.27 4.31 -6.15
C ILE A 81 1.65 5.70 -5.62
N THR A 82 1.16 6.78 -6.24
CA THR A 82 1.43 8.16 -5.78
C THR A 82 0.86 8.39 -4.39
N ILE A 83 -0.40 8.01 -4.15
CA ILE A 83 -1.02 8.15 -2.82
C ILE A 83 -0.30 7.28 -1.78
N ALA A 84 0.11 6.07 -2.15
CA ALA A 84 0.90 5.21 -1.27
C ALA A 84 2.22 5.89 -0.87
N PHE A 85 2.99 6.42 -1.83
CA PHE A 85 4.27 7.09 -1.54
C PHE A 85 4.11 8.37 -0.73
N VAL A 86 3.11 9.20 -1.02
CA VAL A 86 2.81 10.40 -0.22
C VAL A 86 2.50 10.00 1.23
N THR A 87 1.70 8.96 1.42
CA THR A 87 1.34 8.47 2.76
C THR A 87 2.55 7.86 3.47
N ILE A 88 3.41 7.13 2.76
CA ILE A 88 4.68 6.61 3.30
C ILE A 88 5.56 7.76 3.78
N LEU A 89 5.72 8.83 2.99
CA LEU A 89 6.54 9.98 3.37
C LEU A 89 6.05 10.63 4.67
N ILE A 90 4.73 10.85 4.78
CA ILE A 90 4.11 11.40 6.00
C ILE A 90 4.33 10.45 7.18
N THR A 91 4.15 9.15 6.97
CA THR A 91 4.30 8.12 8.01
C THR A 91 5.74 8.01 8.49
N ALA A 92 6.71 8.04 7.57
CA ALA A 92 8.13 8.00 7.88
C ALA A 92 8.57 9.20 8.73
N LYS A 93 8.06 10.41 8.40
CA LYS A 93 8.29 11.61 9.21
C LYS A 93 7.80 11.45 10.64
N ASP A 94 6.62 10.86 10.83
CA ASP A 94 6.07 10.65 12.17
C ASP A 94 6.79 9.52 12.93
N ILE A 95 7.19 8.44 12.25
CA ILE A 95 8.05 7.41 12.84
C ILE A 95 9.36 8.03 13.34
N TYR A 96 10.00 8.91 12.55
CA TYR A 96 11.23 9.58 12.96
C TYR A 96 11.03 10.46 14.19
N LYS A 97 9.95 11.26 14.24
CA LYS A 97 9.61 12.07 15.43
C LYS A 97 9.38 11.20 16.66
N THR A 98 8.64 10.10 16.52
CA THR A 98 8.40 9.15 17.60
C THR A 98 9.71 8.52 18.07
N ALA A 99 10.61 8.13 17.14
CA ALA A 99 11.91 7.59 17.49
C ALA A 99 12.78 8.58 18.28
N HIS A 100 12.82 9.86 17.87
CA HIS A 100 13.54 10.91 18.59
C HIS A 100 12.94 11.15 19.99
N LYS A 101 11.59 11.18 20.10
CA LYS A 101 10.88 11.32 21.39
C LYS A 101 11.21 10.21 22.39
N TYR A 102 11.47 8.99 21.91
CA TYR A 102 11.85 7.85 22.74
C TYR A 102 13.37 7.65 22.87
N GLY A 103 14.20 8.56 22.33
CA GLY A 103 15.66 8.46 22.41
C GLY A 103 16.27 7.33 21.57
N ILE A 104 15.53 6.85 20.56
CA ILE A 104 15.97 5.77 19.66
C ILE A 104 16.77 6.33 18.47
N ALA A 105 16.47 7.57 18.06
CA ALA A 105 17.17 8.27 16.98
C ALA A 105 17.74 9.59 17.50
N GLU A 106 19.06 9.77 17.36
CA GLU A 106 19.76 11.03 17.63
C GLU A 106 19.46 12.11 16.58
#